data_AF-A0A135LIM4-F1
#
_entry.id   AF-A0A135LIM4-F1
#
_cell.length_a   1.000
_cell.length_b   1.000
_cell.length_c   1.000
_cell.angle_alpha   90.00
_cell.angle_beta   90.00
_cell.angle_gamma   90.00
#
_symmetry.space_group_name_H-M   'P 1'
#
loop_
_entity.id
_entity.type
_entity.pdbx_description
1 polymer ?
#
loop_
_entity_poly.entity_id
_entity_poly.type
_entity_poly.pdbx_seq_one_letter_code
_entity_poly.pdbx_strand_id
1 'polypeptide(L)'
;MAETHSYPEDIRDLLPNLDVQCEDRFKDSDLTDITHVVVHLSDIVIKNIMNVNADISHKYDTEDYLEIIGKTLSVVFFGNETQLEWLGTERLGRRKFIAFTNVGKKEPGSQNLSDRNQKVVEVMFMRTNPREIQKAFWRPARDFVFHKVLARAEKEETVRVRVMRTL
;
A
#
# COMPACT_ATOMS: atom_id res chain seq x y z
N MET A 1 35.74 -0.62 -15.86
CA MET A 1 34.68 0.31 -16.32
C MET A 1 33.42 -0.09 -15.57
N ALA A 2 32.90 0.79 -14.72
CA ALA A 2 31.72 0.52 -13.91
C ALA A 2 30.48 0.78 -14.77
N GLU A 3 29.63 -0.23 -14.92
CA GLU A 3 28.34 -0.11 -15.57
C GLU A 3 27.41 0.67 -14.63
N THR A 4 27.17 1.93 -14.96
CA THR A 4 26.08 2.72 -14.40
C THR A 4 24.76 2.13 -14.89
N HIS A 5 24.11 1.34 -14.05
CA HIS A 5 22.71 0.97 -14.23
C HIS A 5 21.86 2.24 -14.17
N SER A 6 21.53 2.78 -15.34
CA SER A 6 20.50 3.80 -15.48
C SER A 6 19.17 3.16 -15.08
N TYR A 7 18.58 3.63 -13.98
CA TYR A 7 17.18 3.37 -13.70
C TYR A 7 16.36 3.89 -14.87
N PRO A 8 15.33 3.17 -15.35
CA PRO A 8 14.47 3.71 -16.39
C PRO A 8 13.70 4.90 -15.82
N GLU A 9 13.91 6.07 -16.39
CA GLU A 9 13.20 7.32 -16.05
C GLU A 9 11.70 7.26 -16.42
N ASP A 10 11.23 6.20 -17.07
CA ASP A 10 9.89 6.11 -17.69
C ASP A 10 8.73 5.63 -16.80
N ILE A 11 8.96 5.12 -15.58
CA ILE A 11 7.85 4.51 -14.79
C ILE A 11 7.17 5.53 -13.87
N ARG A 12 7.90 6.58 -13.45
CA ARG A 12 7.32 7.65 -12.60
C ARG A 12 6.22 8.44 -13.30
N ASP A 13 6.26 8.54 -14.62
CA ASP A 13 5.28 9.27 -15.41
C ASP A 13 3.91 8.57 -15.50
N LEU A 14 3.83 7.28 -15.13
CA LEU A 14 2.58 6.49 -15.13
C LEU A 14 1.93 6.35 -13.75
N LEU A 15 2.62 6.73 -12.68
CA LEU A 15 2.06 6.68 -11.32
C LEU A 15 1.44 8.04 -10.97
N PRO A 16 0.26 8.06 -10.32
CA PRO A 16 -0.33 9.31 -9.88
C PRO A 16 0.61 10.00 -8.89
N ASN A 17 0.95 11.27 -9.19
CA ASN A 17 1.64 12.13 -8.23
C ASN A 17 0.82 12.24 -6.95
N LEU A 18 1.40 11.77 -5.84
CA LEU A 18 0.74 11.68 -4.55
C LEU A 18 1.52 12.51 -3.52
N ASP A 19 0.91 13.60 -3.06
CA ASP A 19 1.42 14.39 -1.95
C ASP A 19 0.94 13.76 -0.64
N VAL A 20 1.85 13.12 0.10
CA VAL A 20 1.57 12.42 1.35
C VAL A 20 1.96 13.28 2.54
N GLN A 21 0.98 13.64 3.34
CA GLN A 21 1.14 14.46 4.54
C GLN A 21 0.95 13.63 5.81
N CYS A 22 1.57 14.07 6.90
CA CYS A 22 1.42 13.49 8.22
C CYS A 22 1.06 14.57 9.24
N GLU A 23 0.36 14.19 10.30
CA GLU A 23 0.13 15.08 11.44
C GLU A 23 1.46 15.40 12.12
N ASP A 24 1.62 16.65 12.57
CA ASP A 24 2.88 17.13 13.15
C ASP A 24 3.40 16.24 14.28
N ARG A 25 2.50 15.70 15.12
CA ARG A 25 2.84 14.80 16.23
C ARG A 25 3.43 13.45 15.82
N PHE A 26 3.38 13.10 14.53
CA PHE A 26 3.90 11.86 13.98
C PHE A 26 5.00 12.10 12.94
N LYS A 27 5.46 13.35 12.74
CA LYS A 27 6.53 13.68 11.79
C LYS A 27 7.85 12.96 12.10
N ASP A 28 8.15 12.73 13.38
CA ASP A 28 9.37 12.05 13.81
C ASP A 28 9.21 10.52 13.87
N SER A 29 8.06 9.99 13.44
CA SER A 29 7.85 8.54 13.41
C SER A 29 8.68 7.92 12.29
N ASP A 30 9.47 6.92 12.65
CA ASP A 30 10.31 6.20 11.71
C ASP A 30 9.46 5.38 10.72
N LEU A 31 9.37 5.87 9.48
CA LEU A 31 8.68 5.21 8.37
C LEU A 31 9.40 3.95 7.92
N THR A 32 10.69 3.82 8.23
CA THR A 32 11.47 2.65 7.81
C THR A 32 10.97 1.38 8.47
N ASP A 33 10.23 1.45 9.58
CA ASP A 33 9.70 0.30 10.31
C ASP A 33 8.26 -0.07 9.97
N ILE A 34 7.63 0.60 8.99
CA ILE A 34 6.27 0.25 8.58
C ILE A 34 6.24 -1.19 8.06
N THR A 35 5.46 -2.04 8.72
CA THR A 35 5.25 -3.44 8.33
C THR A 35 4.02 -3.61 7.44
N HIS A 36 3.00 -2.78 7.64
CA HIS A 36 1.76 -2.85 6.88
C HIS A 36 1.19 -1.46 6.63
N VAL A 37 0.53 -1.32 5.48
CA VAL A 37 -0.13 -0.08 5.06
C VAL A 37 -1.59 -0.39 4.78
N VAL A 38 -2.51 0.37 5.38
CA VAL A 38 -3.95 0.26 5.12
C VAL A 38 -4.43 1.51 4.44
N VAL A 39 -5.02 1.38 3.27
CA VAL A 39 -5.50 2.49 2.46
C VAL A 39 -7.01 2.60 2.56
N HIS A 40 -7.50 3.82 2.78
CA HIS A 40 -8.90 4.15 2.75
C HIS A 40 -9.23 4.88 1.46
N LEU A 41 -10.05 4.24 0.63
CA LEU A 41 -10.50 4.82 -0.64
C LEU A 41 -12.01 5.03 -0.62
N SER A 42 -12.44 6.19 -1.13
CA SER A 42 -13.83 6.41 -1.52
C SER A 42 -14.02 6.03 -2.99
N ASP A 43 -15.25 5.73 -3.39
CA ASP A 43 -15.59 5.47 -4.79
C ASP A 43 -15.13 6.61 -5.74
N ILE A 44 -15.14 7.86 -5.26
CA ILE A 44 -14.67 9.03 -6.02
C ILE A 44 -13.16 8.99 -6.24
N VAL A 45 -12.39 8.63 -5.20
CA VAL A 45 -10.93 8.53 -5.31
C VAL A 45 -10.56 7.40 -6.28
N ILE A 46 -11.24 6.25 -6.19
CA ILE A 46 -11.03 5.13 -7.12
C ILE A 46 -11.27 5.60 -8.56
N LYS A 47 -12.39 6.29 -8.80
CA LYS A 47 -12.72 6.84 -10.12
C LYS A 47 -11.68 7.83 -10.62
N ASN A 48 -11.17 8.72 -9.75
CA ASN A 48 -10.13 9.68 -10.12
C ASN A 48 -8.82 8.97 -10.51
N ILE A 49 -8.38 7.98 -9.73
CA ILE A 49 -7.18 7.19 -10.04
C ILE A 49 -7.34 6.48 -11.39
N MET A 50 -8.51 5.89 -11.65
CA MET A 50 -8.81 5.25 -12.94
C MET A 50 -8.82 6.24 -14.11
N ASN A 51 -9.29 7.47 -13.91
CA ASN A 51 -9.39 8.48 -14.96
C ASN A 51 -8.05 9.14 -15.31
N VAL A 52 -7.08 9.20 -14.39
CA VAL A 52 -5.75 9.77 -14.68
C VAL A 52 -5.00 8.91 -15.70
N ASN A 53 -5.31 7.61 -15.78
CA ASN A 53 -4.68 6.67 -16.72
C ASN A 53 -5.52 6.46 -18.00
N ALA A 54 -6.35 7.44 -18.37
CA ALA A 54 -7.36 7.31 -19.42
C ALA A 54 -6.84 7.24 -20.88
N ASP A 55 -5.54 7.30 -21.13
CA ASP A 55 -4.99 6.95 -22.47
C ASP A 55 -5.10 5.44 -22.76
N ILE A 56 -5.59 4.66 -21.78
CA ILE A 56 -5.71 3.20 -21.85
C ILE A 56 -7.13 2.75 -21.47
N SER A 57 -8.16 3.57 -21.79
CA SER A 57 -9.56 3.40 -21.34
C SER A 57 -10.31 2.16 -21.87
N HIS A 58 -9.65 1.20 -22.51
CA HIS A 58 -10.29 0.00 -23.04
C HIS A 58 -9.50 -1.28 -22.70
N LYS A 59 -9.62 -1.71 -21.42
CA LYS A 59 -9.46 -3.09 -20.89
C LYS A 59 -8.70 -3.05 -19.56
N TYR A 60 -9.36 -2.59 -18.51
CA TYR A 60 -8.86 -2.82 -17.16
C TYR A 60 -9.99 -3.39 -16.32
N ASP A 61 -9.76 -4.60 -15.83
CA ASP A 61 -10.65 -5.32 -14.96
C ASP A 61 -10.77 -4.56 -13.63
N THR A 62 -11.82 -4.86 -12.88
CA THR A 62 -12.31 -4.12 -11.70
C THR A 62 -11.31 -3.90 -10.54
N GLU A 63 -10.02 -4.23 -10.68
CA GLU A 63 -9.01 -4.29 -9.61
C GLU A 63 -7.62 -3.71 -9.98
N ASP A 64 -7.38 -3.21 -11.19
CA ASP A 64 -6.04 -2.71 -11.60
C ASP A 64 -5.56 -1.49 -10.79
N TYR A 65 -6.48 -0.72 -10.20
CA TYR A 65 -6.12 0.34 -9.26
C TYR A 65 -5.48 -0.18 -7.98
N LEU A 66 -5.65 -1.45 -7.61
CA LEU A 66 -4.97 -2.05 -6.46
C LEU A 66 -3.45 -2.05 -6.70
N GLU A 67 -3.04 -2.43 -7.91
CA GLU A 67 -1.63 -2.44 -8.32
C GLU A 67 -1.08 -1.02 -8.38
N ILE A 68 -1.81 -0.09 -9.01
CA ILE A 68 -1.41 1.33 -9.09
C ILE A 68 -1.18 1.90 -7.68
N ILE A 69 -2.13 1.69 -6.77
CA ILE A 69 -2.03 2.21 -5.41
C ILE A 69 -0.89 1.55 -4.64
N GLY A 70 -0.72 0.22 -4.79
CA GLY A 70 0.40 -0.50 -4.19
C GLY A 70 1.74 0.08 -4.63
N LYS A 71 1.93 0.28 -5.94
CA LYS A 71 3.16 0.87 -6.51
C LYS A 71 3.36 2.32 -6.06
N THR A 72 2.34 3.17 -6.17
CA THR A 72 2.43 4.58 -5.74
C THR A 72 2.83 4.68 -4.28
N LEU A 73 2.20 3.91 -3.39
CA LEU A 73 2.53 3.95 -1.96
C LEU A 73 3.89 3.34 -1.67
N SER A 74 4.31 2.32 -2.42
CA SER A 74 5.65 1.75 -2.27
C SER A 74 6.72 2.80 -2.57
N VAL A 75 6.56 3.55 -3.69
CA VAL A 75 7.49 4.62 -4.07
C VAL A 75 7.48 5.74 -3.03
N VAL A 76 6.30 6.18 -2.57
CA VAL A 76 6.21 7.32 -1.66
C VAL A 76 6.76 7.00 -0.27
N PHE A 77 6.47 5.81 0.28
CA PHE A 77 6.94 5.46 1.63
C PHE A 77 8.36 4.88 1.66
N PHE A 78 8.81 4.22 0.58
CA PHE A 78 10.04 3.42 0.61
C PHE A 78 10.98 3.63 -0.58
N GLY A 79 10.62 4.52 -1.51
CA GLY A 79 11.47 4.86 -2.66
C GLY A 79 11.56 3.78 -3.75
N ASN A 80 10.80 2.69 -3.67
CA ASN A 80 10.79 1.62 -4.67
C ASN A 80 9.37 1.09 -4.91
N GLU A 81 9.07 0.54 -6.08
CA GLU A 81 7.70 0.17 -6.49
C GLU A 81 7.19 -1.17 -5.95
N THR A 82 8.09 -2.05 -5.51
CA THR A 82 7.78 -3.46 -5.18
C THR A 82 7.76 -3.73 -3.69
N GLN A 83 7.92 -2.70 -2.85
CA GLN A 83 7.99 -2.84 -1.40
C GLN A 83 6.68 -3.33 -0.77
N LEU A 84 5.53 -2.99 -1.36
CA LEU A 84 4.21 -3.37 -0.83
C LEU A 84 3.57 -4.47 -1.67
N GLU A 85 3.23 -5.58 -1.01
CA GLU A 85 2.44 -6.67 -1.57
C GLU A 85 1.01 -6.59 -1.05
N TRP A 86 0.03 -6.82 -1.92
CA TRP A 86 -1.38 -6.82 -1.54
C TRP A 86 -1.71 -7.98 -0.57
N LEU A 87 -2.28 -7.65 0.59
CA LEU A 87 -2.69 -8.61 1.65
C LEU A 87 -4.20 -8.92 1.59
N GLY A 88 -4.99 -7.95 1.17
CA GLY A 88 -6.43 -8.13 1.07
C GLY A 88 -7.19 -6.84 1.04
N THR A 89 -8.49 -7.00 0.83
CA THR A 89 -9.41 -5.88 0.67
C THR A 89 -10.72 -6.14 1.41
N GLU A 90 -11.25 -5.11 2.08
CA GLU A 90 -12.58 -5.10 2.68
C GLU A 90 -13.38 -3.89 2.18
N ARG A 91 -14.69 -4.05 1.93
CA ARG A 91 -15.59 -2.95 1.59
C ARG A 91 -16.56 -2.70 2.73
N LEU A 92 -16.58 -1.48 3.25
CA LEU A 92 -17.55 -1.04 4.26
C LEU A 92 -18.32 0.16 3.70
N GLY A 93 -19.55 -0.11 3.25
CA GLY A 93 -20.40 0.88 2.58
C GLY A 93 -19.76 1.42 1.29
N ARG A 94 -19.53 2.73 1.24
CA ARG A 94 -18.91 3.45 0.11
C ARG A 94 -17.39 3.60 0.21
N ARG A 95 -16.77 2.89 1.17
CA ARG A 95 -15.32 2.92 1.39
C ARG A 95 -14.73 1.54 1.16
N LYS A 96 -13.63 1.50 0.41
CA LYS A 96 -12.81 0.31 0.22
C LYS A 96 -11.54 0.46 1.05
N PHE A 97 -11.21 -0.57 1.81
CA PHE A 97 -10.03 -0.68 2.66
C PHE A 97 -9.12 -1.69 1.99
N ILE A 98 -7.89 -1.30 1.68
CA ILE A 98 -6.90 -2.18 1.06
C ILE A 98 -5.73 -2.28 2.00
N ALA A 99 -5.37 -3.50 2.38
CA ALA A 99 -4.20 -3.76 3.20
C ALA A 99 -3.06 -4.24 2.31
N PHE A 100 -1.86 -3.75 2.63
CA PHE A 100 -0.61 -4.15 2.03
C PHE A 100 0.38 -4.54 3.10
N THR A 101 1.24 -5.51 2.78
CA THR A 101 2.35 -5.95 3.61
C THR A 101 3.66 -5.47 3.00
N ASN A 102 4.53 -4.90 3.84
CA ASN A 102 5.88 -4.53 3.44
C ASN A 102 6.76 -5.79 3.35
N VAL A 103 7.17 -6.15 2.14
CA VAL A 103 7.95 -7.37 1.90
C VAL A 103 9.39 -7.26 2.38
N GLY A 104 9.99 -6.07 2.42
CA GLY A 104 11.34 -5.89 2.98
C GLY A 104 11.40 -5.95 4.50
N LYS A 105 10.24 -6.06 5.17
CA LYS A 105 10.13 -6.33 6.61
C LYS A 105 9.67 -7.76 6.91
N LYS A 106 9.45 -8.60 5.89
CA LYS A 106 9.24 -10.03 6.09
C LYS A 106 10.59 -10.65 6.44
N GLU A 107 10.81 -11.00 7.71
CA GLU A 107 11.97 -11.80 8.08
C GLU A 107 11.82 -13.22 7.51
N PRO A 108 12.83 -13.75 6.79
CA PRO A 108 12.81 -15.15 6.38
C PRO A 108 12.99 -16.03 7.62
N GLY A 109 11.89 -16.64 8.09
CA GLY A 109 11.93 -17.70 9.11
C GLY A 109 11.34 -17.36 10.48
N SER A 110 10.79 -16.17 10.70
CA SER A 110 10.08 -15.88 11.95
C SER A 110 8.66 -16.48 11.92
N GLN A 111 8.53 -17.67 12.51
CA GLN A 111 7.27 -18.39 12.68
C GLN A 111 6.35 -17.76 13.75
N ASN A 112 6.71 -16.60 14.31
CA ASN A 112 5.93 -15.92 15.35
C ASN A 112 5.68 -14.47 14.95
N LEU A 113 4.59 -14.23 14.21
CA LEU A 113 4.00 -12.91 13.97
C LEU A 113 3.60 -12.18 15.28
N SER A 114 3.61 -12.88 16.42
CA SER A 114 3.03 -12.42 17.68
C SER A 114 3.94 -11.57 18.57
N ASP A 115 5.24 -11.42 18.28
CA ASP A 115 6.12 -10.69 19.20
C ASP A 115 7.08 -9.72 18.50
N ARG A 116 6.69 -8.45 18.62
CA ARG A 116 7.50 -7.21 18.59
C ARG A 116 7.79 -6.58 17.23
N ASN A 117 7.17 -5.41 17.07
CA ASN A 117 7.43 -4.34 16.10
C ASN A 117 6.61 -4.35 14.79
N GLN A 118 5.43 -4.95 14.79
CA GLN A 118 4.46 -4.62 13.74
C GLN A 118 4.02 -3.17 13.88
N LYS A 119 4.39 -2.34 12.91
CA LYS A 119 3.86 -0.99 12.73
C LYS A 119 2.91 -0.99 11.55
N VAL A 120 1.64 -0.67 11.80
CA VAL A 120 0.61 -0.54 10.78
C VAL A 120 0.25 0.93 10.67
N VAL A 121 0.20 1.45 9.45
CA VAL A 121 -0.25 2.83 9.18
C VAL A 121 -1.54 2.85 8.38
N GLU A 122 -2.40 3.80 8.68
CA GLU A 122 -3.58 4.13 7.88
C GLU A 122 -3.23 5.29 6.94
N VAL A 123 -3.52 5.13 5.65
CA VAL A 123 -3.38 6.14 4.60
C VAL A 123 -4.77 6.50 4.08
N MET A 124 -5.10 7.77 4.18
CA MET A 124 -6.40 8.32 3.83
C MET A 124 -6.24 9.24 2.63
N PHE A 125 -6.78 8.83 1.48
CA PHE A 125 -6.79 9.68 0.30
C PHE A 125 -7.81 10.80 0.47
N MET A 126 -7.36 12.03 0.32
CA MET A 126 -8.22 13.21 0.40
C MET A 126 -8.98 13.38 -0.91
N ARG A 127 -10.18 13.93 -0.82
CA ARG A 127 -10.93 14.30 -2.02
C ARG A 127 -10.28 15.54 -2.62
N THR A 128 -9.64 15.39 -3.77
CA THR A 128 -9.08 16.50 -4.55
C THR A 128 -9.83 16.66 -5.86
N ASN A 129 -9.69 17.83 -6.48
CA ASN A 129 -10.13 18.03 -7.85
C ASN A 129 -9.30 17.10 -8.77
N PRO A 130 -9.88 16.44 -9.79
CA PRO A 130 -9.11 15.63 -10.74
C PRO A 130 -7.95 16.36 -11.43
N ARG A 131 -7.98 17.70 -11.47
CA ARG A 131 -6.92 18.55 -12.03
C ARG A 131 -5.81 18.92 -11.02
N GLU A 132 -6.00 18.57 -9.76
CA GLU A 132 -5.04 18.82 -8.69
C GLU A 132 -4.27 17.55 -8.36
N ILE A 133 -3.04 17.72 -7.85
CA ILE A 133 -2.23 16.62 -7.31
C ILE A 133 -3.05 15.88 -6.24
N GLN A 134 -3.10 14.56 -6.34
CA GLN A 134 -3.79 13.73 -5.36
C GLN A 134 -3.08 13.88 -4.01
N LYS A 135 -3.84 14.18 -2.97
CA LYS A 135 -3.31 14.30 -1.61
C LYS A 135 -3.72 13.09 -0.79
N ALA A 136 -2.83 12.62 0.06
CA ALA A 136 -3.14 11.63 1.07
C ALA A 136 -2.56 12.04 2.41
N PHE A 137 -3.17 11.53 3.47
CA PHE A 137 -2.76 11.74 4.83
C PHE A 137 -2.47 10.39 5.47
N TRP A 138 -1.38 10.25 6.23
CA TRP A 138 -1.11 9.03 6.96
C TRP A 138 -1.01 9.25 8.47
N ARG A 139 -1.30 8.18 9.21
CA ARG A 139 -1.15 8.10 10.67
C ARG A 139 -0.90 6.66 11.11
N PRO A 140 -0.44 6.43 12.35
CA PRO A 140 -0.53 5.11 12.97
C PRO A 140 -1.97 4.57 12.90
N ALA A 141 -2.09 3.28 12.63
CA ALA A 141 -3.39 2.63 12.56
C ALA A 141 -4.07 2.62 13.94
N ARG A 142 -5.39 2.79 13.93
CA ARG A 142 -6.22 2.59 15.12
C ARG A 142 -6.24 1.12 15.51
N ASP A 143 -6.36 0.85 16.81
CA ASP A 143 -6.31 -0.51 17.38
C ASP A 143 -7.17 -1.52 16.62
N PHE A 144 -8.41 -1.17 16.27
CA PHE A 144 -9.29 -2.05 15.52
C PHE A 144 -8.76 -2.38 14.11
N VAL A 145 -8.21 -1.39 13.40
CA VAL A 145 -7.62 -1.60 12.07
C VAL A 145 -6.35 -2.44 12.19
N PHE A 146 -5.50 -2.11 13.17
CA PHE A 146 -4.30 -2.86 13.50
C PHE A 146 -4.63 -4.36 13.68
N HIS A 147 -5.51 -4.70 14.62
CA HIS A 147 -5.86 -6.10 14.90
C HIS A 147 -6.48 -6.83 13.71
N LYS A 148 -7.29 -6.15 12.88
CA LYS A 148 -7.85 -6.75 11.66
C LYS A 148 -6.77 -7.11 10.65
N VAL A 149 -5.77 -6.23 10.45
CA VAL A 149 -4.65 -6.50 9.55
C VAL A 149 -3.83 -7.68 10.05
N LEU A 150 -3.56 -7.74 11.36
CA LEU A 150 -2.79 -8.85 11.92
C LEU A 150 -3.49 -10.19 11.75
N ALA A 151 -4.78 -10.26 12.10
CA ALA A 151 -5.56 -11.49 11.90
C ALA A 151 -5.60 -11.92 10.43
N ARG A 152 -5.58 -10.96 9.49
CA ARG A 152 -5.51 -11.25 8.06
C ARG A 152 -4.14 -11.79 7.65
N ALA A 153 -3.06 -11.16 8.10
CA ALA A 153 -1.68 -11.57 7.82
C ALA A 153 -1.39 -12.98 8.36
N GLU A 154 -1.81 -13.29 9.59
CA GLU A 154 -1.71 -14.63 10.17
C GLU A 154 -2.46 -15.69 9.35
N LYS A 155 -3.66 -15.36 8.88
CA LYS A 155 -4.45 -16.28 8.05
C LYS A 155 -3.76 -16.56 6.71
N GLU A 156 -3.15 -15.56 6.10
CA GLU A 156 -2.44 -15.76 4.84
C GLU A 156 -1.17 -16.60 5.01
N GLU A 157 -0.41 -16.35 6.07
CA GLU A 157 0.79 -17.12 6.40
C GLU A 157 0.46 -18.59 6.68
N THR A 158 -0.60 -18.86 7.46
CA THR A 158 -1.03 -20.24 7.74
C THR A 158 -1.46 -21.00 6.48
N VAL A 159 -2.05 -20.32 5.49
CA VAL A 159 -2.38 -20.90 4.19
C VAL A 159 -1.11 -21.19 3.39
N ARG A 160 -0.17 -20.24 3.31
CA ARG A 160 1.12 -20.42 2.60
C ARG A 160 1.93 -21.58 3.17
N VAL A 161 2.06 -21.68 4.50
CA VAL A 161 2.77 -22.77 5.18
C VAL A 161 2.11 -24.13 4.90
N ARG A 162 0.78 -24.20 4.86
CA ARG A 162 0.07 -25.44 4.53
C ARG A 162 0.38 -25.90 3.10
N VAL A 163 0.35 -24.99 2.14
CA VAL A 163 0.68 -25.30 0.73
C VAL A 163 2.11 -25.81 0.59
N MET A 164 3.07 -25.18 1.26
CA MET A 164 4.48 -25.61 1.23
C MET A 164 4.74 -26.98 1.87
N ARG A 165 3.90 -27.43 2.81
CA ARG A 165 4.02 -28.77 3.43
C ARG A 165 3.38 -29.89 2.61
N THR A 166 2.60 -29.55 1.57
CA THR A 166 1.86 -30.50 0.73
C THR A 166 2.49 -30.75 -0.64
N LEU A 167 3.63 -30.13 -0.93
CA LEU A 167 4.45 -30.34 -2.13
C LEU A 167 5.68 -31.17 -1.79
#